data_AF-A0A327QZA3-F1
#
_entry.id   AF-A0A327QZA3-F1
#
_cell.length_a   1.000
_cell.length_b   1.000
_cell.length_c   1.000
_cell.angle_alpha   90.00
_cell.angle_beta   90.00
_cell.angle_gamma   90.00
#
_symmetry.space_group_name_H-M   'P 1'
#
loop_
_entity.id
_entity.type
_entity.pdbx_description
1 polymer ?
#
loop_
_entity_poly.entity_id
_entity_poly.type
_entity_poly.pdbx_seq_one_letter_code
_entity_poly.pdbx_strand_id
1 'polypeptide(L)'
;MEEGVQRKYLKTIWTVLIISLGYAVLRYNVVGTVEWKDLPIFILNKGVSLAAIVLLTFSFTIRPLLNLGIPAFYFGLEGRKILGISGLLLTIFHVGLSFLIFNPQYYPKFFDSDNSLSVIGNFSLLAGMASFMILGLYHWCFRNRSKNKEMLINIITSKEFLLGLLFILGIHLVFMGYSTWSSPSKWQGGLPPISLISFVVVLFGFVINGFARTSVRKV
;
A
#
# COMPACT_ATOMS: atom_id res chain seq x y z
N MET A 1 9.63 29.98 2.70
CA MET A 1 10.26 28.74 2.20
C MET A 1 9.44 27.48 2.55
N GLU A 2 8.72 27.43 3.68
CA GLU A 2 7.89 26.28 4.10
C GLU A 2 6.64 26.02 3.24
N GLU A 3 5.94 27.04 2.77
CA GLU A 3 4.70 26.86 1.98
C GLU A 3 4.91 26.12 0.66
N GLY A 4 6.02 26.38 -0.04
CA GLY A 4 6.34 25.72 -1.31
C GLY A 4 6.60 24.21 -1.13
N VAL A 5 7.20 23.85 0.00
CA VAL A 5 7.53 22.46 0.36
C VAL A 5 6.27 21.71 0.77
N GLN A 6 5.41 22.31 1.60
CA GLN A 6 4.11 21.72 1.96
C GLN A 6 3.22 21.51 0.72
N ARG A 7 3.16 22.51 -0.17
CA ARG A 7 2.40 22.43 -1.42
C ARG A 7 2.87 21.26 -2.31
N LYS A 8 4.17 20.96 -2.33
CA LYS A 8 4.73 19.83 -3.10
C LYS A 8 4.20 18.48 -2.59
N TYR A 9 4.15 18.28 -1.28
CA TYR A 9 3.71 17.01 -0.69
C TYR A 9 2.21 16.80 -0.87
N LEU A 10 1.41 17.84 -0.65
CA LEU A 10 -0.04 17.81 -0.90
C LEU A 10 -0.35 17.53 -2.36
N LYS A 11 0.34 18.19 -3.30
CA LYS A 11 0.21 17.90 -4.73
C LYS A 11 0.49 16.43 -5.04
N THR A 12 1.55 15.86 -4.45
CA THR A 12 1.89 14.44 -4.66
C THR A 12 0.78 13.52 -4.17
N ILE A 13 0.27 13.75 -2.95
CA ILE A 13 -0.81 12.95 -2.36
C ILE A 13 -2.07 13.00 -3.21
N TRP A 14 -2.51 14.20 -3.60
CA TRP A 14 -3.67 14.38 -4.46
C TRP A 14 -3.48 13.75 -5.84
N THR A 15 -2.29 13.87 -6.43
CA THR A 15 -1.98 13.25 -7.71
C THR A 15 -2.08 11.73 -7.61
N VAL A 16 -1.46 11.12 -6.59
CA VAL A 16 -1.54 9.66 -6.38
C VAL A 16 -2.98 9.21 -6.15
N LEU A 17 -3.76 9.95 -5.35
CA LEU A 17 -5.15 9.63 -5.08
C LEU A 17 -6.01 9.70 -6.34
N ILE A 18 -5.93 10.80 -7.09
CA ILE A 18 -6.70 11.02 -8.32
C ILE A 18 -6.34 9.98 -9.38
N ILE A 19 -5.05 9.71 -9.60
CA ILE A 19 -4.61 8.70 -10.56
C ILE A 19 -5.12 7.30 -10.15
N SER A 20 -5.02 6.95 -8.86
CA SER A 20 -5.44 5.63 -8.38
C SER A 20 -6.96 5.43 -8.49
N LEU A 21 -7.74 6.45 -8.15
CA LEU A 21 -9.20 6.44 -8.30
C LEU A 21 -9.62 6.43 -9.77
N GLY A 22 -9.02 7.30 -10.59
CA GLY A 22 -9.27 7.37 -12.02
C GLY A 22 -8.95 6.03 -12.71
N TYR A 23 -7.84 5.39 -12.32
CA TYR A 23 -7.50 4.06 -12.80
C TYR A 23 -8.54 3.00 -12.41
N ALA A 24 -9.01 3.02 -11.15
CA ALA A 24 -10.05 2.09 -10.70
C ALA A 24 -11.36 2.29 -11.48
N VAL A 25 -11.85 3.53 -11.60
CA VAL A 25 -13.07 3.84 -12.35
C VAL A 25 -12.94 3.44 -13.81
N LEU A 26 -11.83 3.82 -14.47
CA LEU A 26 -11.55 3.44 -15.85
C LEU A 26 -11.61 1.92 -16.01
N ARG A 27 -10.85 1.18 -15.20
CA ARG A 27 -10.71 -0.27 -15.30
C ARG A 27 -11.99 -1.04 -15.02
N TYR A 28 -12.74 -0.65 -13.98
CA TYR A 28 -13.86 -1.46 -13.50
C TYR A 28 -15.22 -0.99 -14.04
N ASN A 29 -15.43 0.31 -14.24
CA ASN A 29 -16.73 0.85 -14.69
C ASN A 29 -16.75 1.22 -16.17
N VAL A 30 -15.66 1.78 -16.72
CA VAL A 30 -15.64 2.25 -18.11
C VAL A 30 -15.33 1.12 -19.08
N VAL A 31 -14.24 0.39 -18.86
CA VAL A 31 -13.85 -0.76 -19.70
C VAL A 31 -14.20 -2.12 -19.06
N GLY A 32 -14.57 -2.10 -17.79
CA GLY A 32 -15.03 -3.27 -17.05
C GLY A 32 -16.56 -3.37 -17.03
N THR A 33 -17.06 -4.41 -16.36
CA THR A 33 -18.49 -4.73 -16.30
C THR A 33 -19.10 -4.43 -14.93
N VAL A 34 -18.41 -3.68 -14.07
CA VAL A 34 -18.90 -3.40 -12.71
C VAL A 34 -19.95 -2.28 -12.77
N GLU A 35 -21.12 -2.55 -12.20
CA GLU A 35 -22.21 -1.58 -12.16
C GLU A 35 -21.82 -0.31 -11.39
N TRP A 36 -22.30 0.84 -11.86
CA TRP A 36 -22.02 2.15 -11.24
C TRP A 36 -22.52 2.26 -9.80
N LYS A 37 -23.52 1.46 -9.41
CA LYS A 37 -24.00 1.39 -8.02
C LYS A 37 -22.94 0.91 -7.04
N ASP A 38 -21.95 0.15 -7.51
CA ASP A 38 -20.87 -0.38 -6.69
C ASP A 38 -19.69 0.61 -6.57
N LEU A 39 -19.77 1.77 -7.23
CA LEU A 39 -18.74 2.81 -7.18
C LEU A 39 -18.42 3.29 -5.75
N PRO A 40 -19.41 3.64 -4.90
CA PRO A 40 -19.15 4.28 -3.61
C PRO A 40 -18.32 3.45 -2.63
N ILE A 41 -18.47 2.12 -2.66
CA ILE A 41 -17.76 1.23 -1.73
C ILE A 41 -16.75 0.37 -2.47
N PHE A 42 -17.18 -0.45 -3.44
CA PHE A 42 -16.27 -1.42 -4.06
C PHE A 42 -15.17 -0.75 -4.88
N ILE A 43 -15.51 0.19 -5.78
CA ILE A 43 -14.50 0.85 -6.63
C ILE A 43 -13.66 1.84 -5.83
N LEU A 44 -14.28 2.60 -4.93
CA LEU A 44 -13.55 3.46 -3.99
C LEU A 44 -12.52 2.67 -3.20
N ASN A 45 -12.89 1.47 -2.71
CA ASN A 45 -11.98 0.59 -1.99
C ASN A 45 -10.76 0.19 -2.83
N LYS A 46 -10.95 -0.11 -4.12
CA LYS A 46 -9.85 -0.44 -5.04
C LYS A 46 -8.92 0.75 -5.30
N GLY A 47 -9.44 1.94 -5.52
CA GLY A 47 -8.62 3.12 -5.76
C GLY A 47 -7.88 3.61 -4.51
N VAL A 48 -8.55 3.62 -3.35
CA VAL A 48 -7.96 4.01 -2.06
C VAL A 48 -6.85 3.06 -1.64
N SER A 49 -7.02 1.75 -1.82
CA SER A 49 -5.96 0.77 -1.50
C SER A 49 -4.72 0.94 -2.37
N LEU A 50 -4.89 1.22 -3.67
CA LEU A 50 -3.78 1.53 -4.57
C LEU A 50 -3.07 2.83 -4.17
N ALA A 51 -3.82 3.89 -3.84
CA ALA A 51 -3.22 5.13 -3.37
C ALA A 51 -2.44 4.93 -2.05
N ALA A 52 -3.02 4.16 -1.11
CA ALA A 52 -2.41 3.84 0.16
C ALA A 52 -1.04 3.15 -0.01
N ILE A 53 -0.99 2.09 -0.84
CA ILE A 53 0.24 1.30 -1.02
C ILE A 53 1.34 2.10 -1.71
N VAL A 54 0.99 2.98 -2.68
CA VAL A 54 1.94 3.87 -3.35
C VAL A 54 2.55 4.86 -2.36
N LEU A 55 1.71 5.55 -1.58
CA LEU A 55 2.18 6.53 -0.60
C LEU A 55 3.03 5.89 0.50
N LEU A 56 2.60 4.74 1.04
CA LEU A 56 3.37 3.99 2.04
C LEU A 56 4.73 3.57 1.49
N THR A 57 4.74 2.96 0.31
CA THR A 57 5.99 2.48 -0.30
C THR A 57 6.95 3.62 -0.58
N PHE A 58 6.47 4.75 -1.11
CA PHE A 58 7.30 5.93 -1.33
C PHE A 58 7.85 6.50 -0.03
N SER A 59 7.05 6.53 1.05
CA SER A 59 7.51 7.01 2.36
C SER A 59 8.75 6.26 2.87
N PHE A 60 8.84 4.96 2.57
CA PHE A 60 9.98 4.12 2.92
C PHE A 60 11.12 4.21 1.90
N THR A 61 10.81 4.39 0.62
CA THR A 61 11.76 4.15 -0.49
C THR A 61 12.53 5.40 -0.93
N ILE A 62 12.00 6.60 -0.70
CA ILE A 62 12.63 7.86 -1.15
C ILE A 62 14.07 8.01 -0.63
N ARG A 63 14.33 7.75 0.66
CA ARG A 63 15.68 7.91 1.21
C ARG A 63 16.69 6.90 0.62
N PRO A 64 16.38 5.60 0.56
CA PRO A 64 17.21 4.65 -0.18
C PRO A 64 17.47 5.04 -1.64
N LEU A 65 16.50 5.60 -2.38
CA LEU A 65 16.75 6.06 -3.76
C LEU A 65 17.82 7.15 -3.85
N LEU A 66 17.87 8.07 -2.87
CA LEU A 66 18.90 9.09 -2.81
C LEU A 66 20.30 8.48 -2.61
N ASN A 67 20.41 7.37 -1.86
CA ASN A 67 21.68 6.66 -1.69
C ASN A 67 22.18 6.02 -2.99
N LEU A 68 21.29 5.78 -3.97
CA LEU A 68 21.65 5.32 -5.31
C LEU A 68 21.97 6.46 -6.29
N GLY A 69 22.03 7.71 -5.81
CA GLY A 69 22.27 8.86 -6.67
C GLY A 69 21.12 9.17 -7.63
N ILE A 70 19.89 8.75 -7.31
CA ILE A 70 18.68 9.09 -8.08
C ILE A 70 18.00 10.28 -7.38
N PRO A 71 18.25 11.54 -7.79
CA PRO A 71 17.68 12.72 -7.13
C PRO A 71 16.19 12.96 -7.47
N ALA A 72 15.55 12.02 -8.15
CA ALA A 72 14.13 12.11 -8.48
C ALA A 72 13.33 12.10 -7.18
N PHE A 73 12.74 13.26 -6.86
CA PHE A 73 11.89 13.50 -5.69
C PHE A 73 12.62 13.60 -4.34
N TYR A 74 13.41 14.66 -4.15
CA TYR A 74 13.83 15.03 -2.79
C TYR A 74 12.61 15.42 -1.94
N PHE A 75 12.24 14.51 -1.03
CA PHE A 75 11.35 14.76 0.10
C PHE A 75 12.20 14.72 1.38
N GLY A 76 12.15 15.80 2.16
CA GLY A 76 12.76 15.83 3.49
C GLY A 76 12.10 14.80 4.43
N LEU A 77 12.60 14.72 5.66
CA LEU A 77 12.04 13.84 6.69
C LEU A 77 10.53 14.07 6.88
N GLU A 78 10.10 15.33 6.98
CA GLU A 78 8.70 15.69 7.16
C GLU A 78 7.83 15.29 5.97
N GLY A 79 8.29 15.49 4.73
CA GLY A 79 7.57 15.05 3.54
C GLY A 79 7.31 13.54 3.55
N ARG A 80 8.33 12.75 3.89
CA ARG A 80 8.18 11.29 4.00
C ARG A 80 7.21 10.87 5.11
N LYS A 81 7.22 11.57 6.25
CA LYS A 81 6.24 11.33 7.33
C LYS A 81 4.82 11.62 6.86
N ILE A 82 4.58 12.76 6.21
CA ILE A 82 3.26 13.13 5.69
C ILE A 82 2.77 12.07 4.70
N LEU A 83 3.60 11.64 3.75
CA LEU A 83 3.26 10.55 2.82
C LEU A 83 2.89 9.25 3.57
N GLY A 84 3.69 8.86 4.57
CA GLY A 84 3.43 7.66 5.37
C GLY A 84 2.13 7.74 6.18
N ILE A 85 1.85 8.89 6.79
CA ILE A 85 0.60 9.13 7.55
C ILE A 85 -0.60 9.11 6.61
N SER A 86 -0.53 9.80 5.46
CA SER A 86 -1.60 9.78 4.46
C SER A 86 -1.84 8.36 3.94
N GLY A 87 -0.77 7.60 3.64
CA GLY A 87 -0.88 6.20 3.24
C GLY A 87 -1.53 5.32 4.31
N LEU A 88 -1.20 5.51 5.60
CA LEU A 88 -1.83 4.80 6.71
C LEU A 88 -3.32 5.15 6.85
N LEU A 89 -3.69 6.43 6.77
CA LEU A 89 -5.10 6.85 6.85
C LEU A 89 -5.93 6.25 5.71
N LEU A 90 -5.39 6.23 4.48
CA LEU A 90 -6.03 5.55 3.36
C LEU A 90 -6.10 4.03 3.56
N THR A 91 -5.10 3.42 4.22
CA THR A 91 -5.15 1.99 4.58
C THR A 91 -6.25 1.70 5.59
N ILE A 92 -6.41 2.54 6.63
CA ILE A 92 -7.51 2.42 7.60
C ILE A 92 -8.84 2.52 6.87
N PHE A 93 -8.97 3.47 5.95
CA PHE A 93 -10.19 3.64 5.17
C PHE A 93 -10.46 2.42 4.25
N HIS A 94 -9.44 1.91 3.57
CA HIS A 94 -9.50 0.66 2.79
C HIS A 94 -9.95 -0.54 3.63
N VAL A 95 -9.41 -0.71 4.84
CA VAL A 95 -9.81 -1.79 5.75
C VAL A 95 -11.29 -1.64 6.12
N GLY A 96 -11.72 -0.43 6.50
CA GLY A 96 -13.13 -0.14 6.79
C GLY A 96 -14.06 -0.46 5.62
N LEU A 97 -13.73 0.02 4.42
CA LEU A 97 -14.49 -0.28 3.20
C LEU A 97 -14.52 -1.78 2.91
N SER A 98 -13.40 -2.48 3.09
CA SER A 98 -13.31 -3.91 2.85
C SER A 98 -14.22 -4.70 3.78
N PHE A 99 -14.33 -4.33 5.05
CA PHE A 99 -15.28 -4.95 5.99
C PHE A 99 -16.73 -4.77 5.57
N LEU A 100 -17.12 -3.60 5.04
CA LEU A 100 -18.51 -3.34 4.60
C LEU A 100 -18.97 -4.26 3.47
N ILE A 101 -18.05 -4.76 2.64
CA ILE A 101 -18.33 -5.61 1.48
C ILE A 101 -17.67 -6.99 1.59
N PHE A 102 -17.26 -7.41 2.79
CA PHE A 102 -16.59 -8.69 2.99
C PHE A 102 -17.57 -9.86 2.92
N ASN A 103 -17.90 -10.28 1.71
CA ASN A 103 -18.79 -11.41 1.44
C ASN A 103 -18.46 -12.09 0.10
N PRO A 104 -19.00 -13.29 -0.17
CA PRO A 104 -18.72 -14.05 -1.38
C PRO A 104 -19.10 -13.36 -2.70
N GLN A 105 -20.06 -12.44 -2.69
CA GLN A 105 -20.47 -11.71 -3.90
C GLN A 105 -19.35 -10.77 -4.39
N TYR A 106 -18.65 -10.08 -3.48
CA TYR A 106 -17.57 -9.16 -3.86
C TYR A 106 -16.18 -9.81 -3.87
N TYR A 107 -15.98 -10.86 -3.06
CA TYR A 107 -14.70 -11.55 -2.91
C TYR A 107 -14.83 -13.07 -3.09
N PRO A 108 -15.34 -13.57 -4.22
CA PRO A 108 -15.62 -15.00 -4.38
C PRO A 108 -14.38 -15.89 -4.19
N LYS A 109 -13.17 -15.38 -4.44
CA LYS A 109 -11.92 -16.13 -4.23
C LYS A 109 -11.58 -16.38 -2.75
N PHE A 110 -12.17 -15.61 -1.85
CA PHE A 110 -11.90 -15.69 -0.41
C PHE A 110 -12.81 -16.67 0.31
N PHE A 111 -13.82 -17.19 -0.37
CA PHE A 111 -14.81 -18.06 0.21
C PHE A 111 -14.90 -19.36 -0.58
N ASP A 112 -15.07 -20.47 0.13
CA ASP A 112 -15.41 -21.77 -0.48
C ASP A 112 -16.93 -21.86 -0.67
N SER A 113 -17.40 -22.96 -1.28
CA SER A 113 -18.83 -23.15 -1.63
C SER A 113 -19.77 -23.18 -0.41
N ASP A 114 -19.24 -23.47 0.78
CA ASP A 114 -19.96 -23.45 2.05
C ASP A 114 -19.93 -22.08 2.75
N ASN A 115 -19.41 -21.05 2.08
CA ASN A 115 -19.16 -19.70 2.60
C ASN A 115 -18.12 -19.63 3.74
N SER A 116 -17.36 -20.70 3.98
CA SER A 116 -16.18 -20.64 4.85
C SER A 116 -15.02 -19.92 4.14
N LEU A 117 -14.02 -19.48 4.91
CA LEU A 117 -12.84 -18.85 4.30
C LEU A 117 -11.98 -19.89 3.58
N SER A 118 -11.73 -19.63 2.30
CA SER A 118 -10.79 -20.43 1.51
C SER A 118 -9.37 -20.28 2.05
N VAL A 119 -8.48 -21.21 1.70
CA VAL A 119 -7.04 -21.11 2.03
C VAL A 119 -6.45 -19.79 1.54
N ILE A 120 -6.84 -19.34 0.34
CA ILE A 120 -6.42 -18.07 -0.23
C ILE A 120 -6.94 -16.90 0.61
N GLY A 121 -8.21 -16.93 1.00
CA GLY A 121 -8.82 -15.94 1.88
C GLY A 121 -8.09 -15.84 3.21
N ASN A 122 -7.86 -16.98 3.88
CA ASN A 122 -7.18 -17.06 5.18
C ASN A 122 -5.79 -16.42 5.15
N PHE A 123 -4.91 -16.83 4.24
CA PHE A 123 -3.54 -16.30 4.18
C PHE A 123 -3.51 -14.83 3.73
N SER A 124 -4.37 -14.44 2.79
CA SER A 124 -4.46 -13.05 2.34
C SER A 124 -4.89 -12.12 3.47
N LEU A 125 -5.93 -12.49 4.22
CA LEU A 125 -6.46 -11.68 5.32
C LEU A 125 -5.48 -11.64 6.49
N LEU A 126 -4.84 -12.76 6.83
CA LEU A 126 -3.81 -12.81 7.87
C LEU A 126 -2.64 -11.87 7.54
N ALA A 127 -2.14 -11.92 6.31
CA ALA A 127 -1.07 -11.02 5.87
C ALA A 127 -1.52 -9.55 5.87
N GLY A 128 -2.73 -9.26 5.39
CA GLY A 128 -3.32 -7.92 5.43
C GLY A 128 -3.43 -7.38 6.85
N MET A 129 -3.97 -8.19 7.77
CA MET A 129 -4.12 -7.84 9.19
C MET A 129 -2.76 -7.64 9.87
N ALA A 130 -1.81 -8.55 9.68
CA ALA A 130 -0.47 -8.44 10.26
C ALA A 130 0.25 -7.16 9.77
N SER A 131 0.20 -6.88 8.46
CA SER A 131 0.80 -5.65 7.92
C SER A 131 0.11 -4.39 8.44
N PHE A 132 -1.21 -4.39 8.58
CA PHE A 132 -1.96 -3.27 9.16
C PHE A 132 -1.58 -3.00 10.62
N MET A 133 -1.47 -4.05 11.45
CA MET A 133 -1.03 -3.93 12.84
C MET A 133 0.41 -3.39 12.94
N ILE A 134 1.32 -3.89 12.10
CA ILE A 134 2.71 -3.43 12.03
C ILE A 134 2.78 -1.95 11.63
N LEU A 135 1.99 -1.51 10.65
CA LEU A 135 1.90 -0.11 10.24
C LEU A 135 1.36 0.79 11.37
N GLY A 136 0.36 0.31 12.12
CA GLY A 136 -0.18 0.99 13.29
C GLY A 136 0.88 1.17 14.39
N LEU A 137 1.62 0.10 14.71
CA LEU A 137 2.73 0.14 15.66
C LEU A 137 3.83 1.11 15.20
N TYR A 138 4.18 1.06 13.92
CA TYR A 138 5.16 1.97 13.32
C TYR A 138 4.76 3.43 13.55
N HIS A 139 3.51 3.79 13.23
CA HIS A 139 3.02 5.16 13.43
C HIS A 139 2.96 5.58 14.91
N TRP A 140 2.49 4.70 15.80
CA TRP A 140 2.42 4.97 17.24
C TRP A 140 3.80 5.39 17.79
N CYS A 141 4.85 4.65 17.41
CA CYS A 141 6.20 4.90 17.89
C CYS A 141 6.74 6.27 17.49
N PHE A 142 6.33 6.82 16.34
CA PHE A 142 6.73 8.16 15.90
C PHE A 142 5.95 9.29 16.58
N ARG A 143 4.69 9.04 16.99
CA ARG A 143 3.85 10.05 17.66
C ARG A 143 4.25 10.25 19.12
N ASN A 144 4.59 9.17 19.83
CA ASN A 144 4.95 9.22 21.25
C ASN A 144 6.48 9.21 21.45
N ARG A 145 7.11 10.39 21.46
CA ARG A 145 8.51 10.60 21.92
C ARG A 145 8.65 10.41 23.44
N SER A 146 8.28 9.23 23.92
CA SER A 146 8.49 8.82 25.30
C SER A 146 9.96 8.44 25.48
N LYS A 147 10.58 8.89 26.58
CA LYS A 147 11.92 8.45 27.01
C LYS A 147 11.93 6.91 27.08
N ASN A 148 13.03 6.26 26.67
CA ASN A 148 13.26 4.80 26.66
C ASN A 148 12.67 3.99 25.48
N LYS A 149 12.33 4.61 24.34
CA LYS A 149 11.87 3.88 23.13
C LYS A 149 12.90 3.74 22.02
N GLU A 150 14.15 4.09 22.26
CA GLU A 150 15.22 4.07 21.23
C GLU A 150 15.40 2.69 20.62
N MET A 151 15.40 1.63 21.44
CA MET A 151 15.48 0.25 20.96
C MET A 151 14.34 -0.10 19.99
N LEU A 152 13.09 0.22 20.38
CA LEU A 152 11.92 -0.04 19.55
C LEU A 152 11.96 0.76 18.25
N ILE A 153 12.32 2.05 18.32
CA ILE A 153 12.47 2.91 17.13
C ILE A 153 13.55 2.37 16.20
N ASN A 154 14.67 1.90 16.73
CA ASN A 154 15.75 1.30 15.95
C ASN A 154 15.30 0.01 15.26
N ILE A 155 14.54 -0.85 15.95
CA ILE A 155 13.96 -2.06 15.36
C ILE A 155 12.97 -1.72 14.24
N ILE A 156 11.95 -0.90 14.50
CA ILE A 156 10.89 -0.63 13.50
C ILE A 156 11.39 0.18 12.30
N THR A 157 12.54 0.85 12.43
CA THR A 157 13.17 1.59 11.33
C THR A 157 14.35 0.84 10.71
N SER A 158 14.63 -0.37 11.19
CA SER A 158 15.68 -1.22 10.64
C SER A 158 15.33 -1.65 9.22
N LYS A 159 16.36 -2.05 8.48
CA LYS A 159 16.21 -2.53 7.11
C LYS A 159 15.37 -3.81 7.10
N GLU A 160 15.68 -4.73 8.01
CA GLU A 160 15.08 -6.06 8.13
C GLU A 160 13.58 -5.94 8.45
N PHE A 161 13.20 -5.06 9.37
CA PHE A 161 11.81 -4.83 9.73
C PHE A 161 11.00 -4.27 8.56
N LEU A 162 11.53 -3.26 7.87
CA LEU A 162 10.85 -2.65 6.72
C LEU A 162 10.74 -3.61 5.54
N LEU A 163 11.77 -4.43 5.29
CA LEU A 163 11.71 -5.49 4.29
C LEU A 163 10.68 -6.56 4.67
N GLY A 164 10.61 -6.95 5.95
CA GLY A 164 9.58 -7.86 6.46
C GLY A 164 8.17 -7.30 6.26
N LEU A 165 7.94 -6.03 6.56
CA LEU A 165 6.66 -5.36 6.31
C LEU A 165 6.29 -5.36 4.81
N LEU A 166 7.22 -4.97 3.93
CA LEU A 166 7.00 -4.99 2.48
C LEU A 166 6.75 -6.41 1.96
N PHE A 167 7.42 -7.42 2.52
CA PHE A 167 7.19 -8.82 2.18
C PHE A 167 5.78 -9.29 2.55
N ILE A 168 5.31 -8.98 3.76
CA ILE A 168 3.94 -9.35 4.20
C ILE A 168 2.89 -8.62 3.36
N LEU A 169 3.10 -7.34 3.04
CA LEU A 169 2.25 -6.61 2.08
C LEU A 169 2.24 -7.29 0.70
N GLY A 170 3.40 -7.76 0.23
CA GLY A 170 3.54 -8.55 -0.99
C GLY A 170 2.74 -9.85 -0.95
N ILE A 171 2.80 -10.60 0.16
CA ILE A 171 2.03 -11.83 0.37
C ILE A 171 0.52 -11.56 0.25
N HIS A 172 0.03 -10.52 0.93
CA HIS A 172 -1.38 -10.12 0.83
C HIS A 172 -1.81 -9.88 -0.63
N LEU A 173 -0.98 -9.18 -1.40
CA LEU A 173 -1.25 -8.87 -2.82
C LEU A 173 -1.15 -10.10 -3.74
N VAL A 174 -0.19 -10.98 -3.49
CA VAL A 174 -0.03 -12.24 -4.23
C VAL A 174 -1.28 -13.09 -4.08
N PHE A 175 -1.71 -13.41 -2.85
CA PHE A 175 -2.91 -14.24 -2.64
C PHE A 175 -4.18 -13.58 -3.20
N MET A 176 -4.26 -12.25 -3.20
CA MET A 176 -5.35 -11.51 -3.85
C MET A 176 -5.40 -11.68 -5.38
N GLY A 177 -4.25 -11.77 -6.05
CA GLY A 177 -4.15 -11.46 -7.48
C GLY A 177 -3.46 -12.47 -8.39
N TYR A 178 -2.59 -13.34 -7.86
CA TYR A 178 -1.61 -14.08 -8.67
C TYR A 178 -2.21 -14.84 -9.86
N SER A 179 -3.38 -15.44 -9.67
CA SER A 179 -4.06 -16.26 -10.69
C SER A 179 -4.51 -15.49 -11.93
N THR A 180 -4.57 -14.15 -11.88
CA THR A 180 -4.96 -13.32 -13.03
C THR A 180 -3.82 -12.48 -13.60
N TRP A 181 -2.65 -12.48 -12.96
CA TRP A 181 -1.52 -11.64 -13.38
C TRP A 181 -0.94 -12.10 -14.72
N SER A 182 -0.74 -13.40 -14.91
CA SER A 182 -0.13 -13.96 -16.13
C SER A 182 -1.13 -14.24 -17.27
N SER A 183 -2.35 -13.70 -17.19
CA SER A 183 -3.38 -13.88 -18.22
C SER A 183 -3.88 -12.53 -18.73
N PRO A 184 -3.13 -11.84 -19.62
CA PRO A 184 -3.53 -10.55 -20.18
C PRO A 184 -4.90 -10.58 -20.86
N SER A 185 -5.29 -11.72 -21.43
CA SER A 185 -6.64 -11.92 -22.00
C SER A 185 -7.77 -11.79 -20.98
N LYS A 186 -7.49 -11.94 -19.68
CA LYS A 186 -8.46 -11.76 -18.57
C LYS A 186 -8.43 -10.34 -18.00
N TRP A 187 -7.62 -9.44 -18.55
CA TRP A 187 -7.52 -8.06 -18.08
C TRP A 187 -8.65 -7.22 -18.68
N GLN A 188 -9.46 -6.60 -17.82
CA GLN A 188 -10.57 -5.74 -18.24
C GLN A 188 -10.04 -4.57 -19.08
N GLY A 189 -10.48 -4.50 -20.34
CA GLY A 189 -9.98 -3.55 -21.34
C GLY A 189 -8.47 -3.63 -21.61
N GLY A 190 -7.83 -4.77 -21.36
CA GLY A 190 -6.38 -4.93 -21.47
C GLY A 190 -5.59 -4.21 -20.36
N LEU A 191 -6.25 -3.68 -19.33
CA LEU A 191 -5.62 -2.94 -18.24
C LEU A 191 -5.17 -3.88 -17.10
N PRO A 192 -3.90 -3.80 -16.64
CA PRO A 192 -3.39 -4.63 -15.55
C PRO A 192 -4.28 -4.62 -14.30
N PRO A 193 -4.44 -5.77 -13.60
CA PRO A 193 -5.13 -5.79 -12.32
C PRO A 193 -4.48 -4.83 -11.31
N ILE A 194 -5.29 -4.13 -10.50
CA ILE A 194 -4.75 -3.23 -9.46
C ILE A 194 -3.84 -3.98 -8.49
N SER A 195 -4.14 -5.24 -8.16
CA SER A 195 -3.26 -6.07 -7.32
C SER A 195 -1.87 -6.28 -7.92
N LEU A 196 -1.76 -6.38 -9.25
CA LEU A 196 -0.46 -6.49 -9.94
C LEU A 196 0.31 -5.18 -9.86
N ILE A 197 -0.35 -4.05 -10.13
CA ILE A 197 0.27 -2.72 -10.03
C ILE A 197 0.78 -2.49 -8.60
N SER A 198 -0.08 -2.74 -7.61
CA SER A 198 0.29 -2.65 -6.19
C SER A 198 1.46 -3.57 -5.85
N PHE A 199 1.49 -4.80 -6.38
CA PHE A 199 2.58 -5.74 -6.14
C PHE A 199 3.89 -5.25 -6.74
N VAL A 200 3.88 -4.72 -7.96
CA VAL A 200 5.07 -4.12 -8.60
C VAL A 200 5.58 -2.94 -7.79
N VAL A 201 4.69 -2.08 -7.28
CA VAL A 201 5.07 -0.97 -6.39
C VAL A 201 5.76 -1.49 -5.13
N VAL A 202 5.17 -2.47 -4.44
CA VAL A 202 5.74 -3.07 -3.22
C VAL A 202 7.07 -3.75 -3.52
N LEU A 203 7.17 -4.50 -4.63
CA LEU A 203 8.39 -5.18 -5.06
C LEU A 203 9.50 -4.17 -5.36
N PHE A 204 9.18 -3.08 -6.05
CA PHE A 204 10.12 -1.99 -6.28
C PHE A 204 10.62 -1.42 -4.94
N GLY A 205 9.72 -1.13 -4.01
CA GLY A 205 10.08 -0.71 -2.66
C GLY A 205 10.99 -1.72 -1.97
N PHE A 206 10.66 -3.00 -2.04
CA PHE A 206 11.43 -4.09 -1.43
C PHE A 206 12.85 -4.16 -1.99
N VAL A 207 13.00 -4.18 -3.31
CA VAL A 207 14.30 -4.23 -4.00
C VAL A 207 15.15 -3.02 -3.63
N ILE A 208 14.60 -1.82 -3.74
CA ILE A 208 15.37 -0.59 -3.47
C ILE A 208 15.78 -0.50 -1.99
N ASN A 209 14.89 -0.85 -1.05
CA ASN A 209 15.25 -0.91 0.37
C ASN A 209 16.28 -2.03 0.63
N GLY A 210 16.24 -3.12 -0.12
CA GLY A 210 17.18 -4.23 -0.03
C GLY A 210 18.61 -3.83 -0.42
N PHE A 211 18.77 -3.10 -1.51
CA PHE A 211 20.09 -2.73 -2.03
C PHE A 211 20.63 -1.41 -1.47
N ALA A 212 19.76 -0.41 -1.27
CA ALA A 212 20.21 0.96 -1.02
C ALA A 212 20.04 1.45 0.41
N ARG A 213 19.30 0.73 1.25
CA ARG A 213 19.19 1.07 2.67
C ARG A 213 20.42 0.58 3.41
N THR A 214 21.17 1.53 3.97
CA THR A 214 22.27 1.25 4.89
C THR A 214 21.70 0.76 6.22
N SER A 215 22.18 -0.38 6.73
CA SER A 215 21.71 -0.98 8.01
C SER A 215 22.08 -0.13 9.24
N VAL A 216 22.89 0.91 9.09
CA VAL A 216 23.40 1.71 10.21
C VAL A 216 22.74 3.09 10.24
N ARG A 217 21.85 3.31 11.21
CA ARG A 217 21.71 4.63 11.83
C ARG A 217 22.75 4.69 12.94
N LYS A 218 23.84 5.44 12.74
CA LYS A 218 24.54 6.01 13.89
C LYS A 218 23.55 7.03 14.46
N VAL A 219 22.93 6.68 15.59
CA VAL A 219 22.24 7.66 16.45
C VAL A 219 23.31 8.55 17.04
#